data_AF-A0A7C6VNP0-F1
#
_entry.id   AF-A0A7C6VNP0-F1
#
_cell.length_a   1.000
_cell.length_b   1.000
_cell.length_c   1.000
_cell.angle_alpha   90.00
_cell.angle_beta   90.00
_cell.angle_gamma   90.00
#
_symmetry.space_group_name_H-M   'P 1'
#
loop_
_entity.id
_entity.type
_entity.pdbx_description
1 polymer ?
#
loop_
_entity_poly.entity_id
_entity_poly.type
_entity_poly.pdbx_seq_one_letter_code
_entity_poly.pdbx_strand_id
1 'polypeptide(L)'
;MFTGCLFAALALIMFRESTLLTGGTTGLAFLIHYLGGWSLGAVLFLLNLPFYIFGLRTLGRAFTIKTFCAVAVLAAQTEFLPAVVGFEHLNPFFAAVMAGLLAGTGILILIRHGASLGGVTILALFLQKRRGWRAGWVQMAIDVAILSLALFVLSADKVALSVLGAAALNFVIAVNHRPDRYFGI
;
A
#
# COMPACT_ATOMS: atom_id res chain seq x y z
N MET A 1 -12.25 6.96 -7.55
CA MET A 1 -11.39 5.74 -7.51
C MET A 1 -10.09 5.91 -8.30
N PHE A 2 -10.14 6.24 -9.60
CA PHE A 2 -8.95 6.46 -10.44
C PHE A 2 -7.95 7.46 -9.83
N THR A 3 -8.43 8.60 -9.35
CA THR A 3 -7.59 9.62 -8.70
C THR A 3 -6.88 9.11 -7.45
N GLY A 4 -7.55 8.29 -6.64
CA GLY A 4 -6.92 7.67 -5.47
C GLY A 4 -5.83 6.68 -5.86
N CYS A 5 -6.03 5.94 -6.95
CA CYS A 5 -5.00 5.06 -7.52
C CYS A 5 -3.82 5.87 -8.07
N LEU A 6 -4.08 7.01 -8.72
CA LEU A 6 -3.04 7.87 -9.26
C LEU A 6 -2.14 8.44 -8.15
N PHE A 7 -2.73 8.91 -7.06
CA PHE A 7 -1.99 9.40 -5.88
C PHE A 7 -1.14 8.29 -5.26
N ALA A 8 -1.71 7.10 -5.11
CA ALA A 8 -0.96 5.94 -4.63
C ALA A 8 0.17 5.56 -5.61
N ALA A 9 -0.08 5.54 -6.91
CA ALA A 9 0.92 5.19 -7.92
C ALA A 9 2.09 6.19 -7.94
N LEU A 10 1.83 7.49 -7.84
CA LEU A 10 2.86 8.52 -7.70
C LEU A 10 3.70 8.31 -6.44
N ALA A 11 3.06 7.99 -5.31
CA ALA A 11 3.78 7.65 -4.08
C ALA A 11 4.69 6.42 -4.28
N LEU A 12 4.19 5.37 -4.93
CA LEU A 12 4.99 4.16 -5.18
C LEU A 12 6.22 4.43 -6.05
N ILE A 13 6.10 5.31 -7.04
CA ILE A 13 7.23 5.65 -7.91
C ILE A 13 8.26 6.48 -7.13
N MET A 14 7.82 7.46 -6.34
CA MET A 14 8.73 8.22 -5.48
C MET A 14 9.48 7.31 -4.48
N PHE A 15 8.78 6.32 -3.90
CA PHE A 15 9.42 5.31 -3.07
C PHE A 15 10.42 4.47 -3.86
N ARG A 16 10.04 4.01 -5.06
CA ARG A 16 10.91 3.21 -5.94
C ARG A 16 12.21 3.95 -6.28
N GLU A 17 12.09 5.18 -6.77
CA GLU A 17 13.24 6.01 -7.18
C GLU A 17 14.17 6.33 -6.01
N SER A 18 13.61 6.42 -4.80
CA SER A 18 14.41 6.65 -3.58
C SER A 18 14.90 5.36 -2.92
N THR A 19 14.63 4.18 -3.49
CA THR A 19 14.90 2.85 -2.91
C THR A 19 14.33 2.73 -1.50
N LEU A 20 13.08 3.15 -1.35
CA LEU A 20 12.30 3.09 -0.12
C LEU A 20 11.18 2.06 -0.29
N LEU A 21 10.54 1.72 0.83
CA LEU A 21 9.39 0.83 0.84
C LEU A 21 8.36 1.29 1.87
N THR A 22 7.21 0.66 1.83
CA THR A 22 6.11 0.90 2.78
C THR A 22 5.74 -0.42 3.47
N GLY A 23 4.78 -0.39 4.40
CA GLY A 23 4.26 -1.59 5.06
C GLY A 23 3.31 -2.41 4.18
N GLY A 24 2.84 -3.53 4.73
CA GLY A 24 1.82 -4.39 4.15
C GLY A 24 2.24 -5.07 2.86
N THR A 25 1.26 -5.42 2.03
CA THR A 25 1.47 -6.09 0.74
C THR A 25 2.35 -5.31 -0.21
N THR A 26 2.27 -3.98 -0.19
CA THR A 26 3.09 -3.13 -1.06
C THR A 26 4.55 -3.17 -0.64
N GLY A 27 4.85 -3.22 0.65
CA GLY A 27 6.21 -3.47 1.15
C GLY A 27 6.80 -4.77 0.66
N LEU A 28 6.02 -5.85 0.75
CA LEU A 28 6.42 -7.15 0.23
C LEU A 28 6.65 -7.11 -1.29
N ALA A 29 5.82 -6.37 -2.03
CA ALA A 29 5.99 -6.19 -3.46
C ALA A 29 7.31 -5.45 -3.81
N PHE A 30 7.67 -4.43 -3.03
CA PHE A 30 8.96 -3.74 -3.18
C PHE A 30 10.14 -4.67 -2.93
N LEU A 31 10.10 -5.51 -1.89
CA LEU A 31 11.18 -6.45 -1.64
C LEU A 31 11.38 -7.44 -2.80
N ILE A 32 10.30 -7.98 -3.34
CA ILE A 32 10.36 -8.88 -4.50
C ILE A 32 10.88 -8.14 -5.74
N HIS A 33 10.45 -6.89 -5.95
CA HIS A 33 10.94 -6.04 -7.03
C HIS A 33 12.45 -5.79 -6.91
N TYR A 34 12.94 -5.41 -5.72
CA TYR A 34 14.36 -5.12 -5.49
C TYR A 34 15.25 -6.36 -5.55
N LEU A 35 14.76 -7.54 -5.13
CA LEU A 35 15.52 -8.79 -5.17
C LEU A 35 15.51 -9.46 -6.54
N GLY A 36 14.37 -9.45 -7.24
CA GLY A 36 14.17 -10.24 -8.45
C GLY A 36 14.07 -9.43 -9.75
N GLY A 37 14.04 -8.09 -9.69
CA GLY A 37 13.94 -7.23 -10.87
C GLY A 37 12.59 -7.29 -11.61
N TRP A 38 11.57 -7.93 -11.02
CA TRP A 38 10.22 -8.04 -11.59
C TRP A 38 9.51 -6.70 -11.58
N SER A 39 8.59 -6.44 -12.50
CA SER A 39 7.82 -5.19 -12.52
C SER A 39 6.95 -5.01 -11.26
N LEU A 40 7.05 -3.85 -10.63
CA LEU A 40 6.42 -3.57 -9.34
C LEU A 40 4.89 -3.71 -9.41
N GLY A 41 4.27 -3.20 -10.48
CA GLY A 41 2.85 -3.30 -10.73
C GLY A 41 2.38 -4.75 -10.90
N ALA A 42 3.15 -5.59 -11.61
CA ALA A 42 2.80 -7.00 -11.77
C ALA A 42 2.88 -7.75 -10.44
N VAL A 43 3.94 -7.53 -9.66
CA VAL A 43 4.10 -8.14 -8.33
C VAL A 43 2.97 -7.72 -7.39
N LEU A 44 2.63 -6.42 -7.36
CA LEU A 44 1.51 -5.89 -6.58
C LEU A 44 0.19 -6.59 -6.95
N PHE A 45 -0.08 -6.74 -8.23
CA PHE A 45 -1.31 -7.38 -8.70
C PHE A 45 -1.35 -8.87 -8.34
N LEU A 46 -0.25 -9.60 -8.58
CA LEU A 46 -0.14 -11.03 -8.30
C LEU A 46 -0.25 -11.34 -6.80
N LEU A 47 0.45 -10.57 -5.95
CA LEU A 47 0.35 -10.72 -4.50
C LEU A 47 -1.07 -10.47 -3.99
N ASN A 48 -1.86 -9.66 -4.71
CA ASN A 48 -3.23 -9.36 -4.31
C ASN A 48 -4.27 -10.43 -4.71
N LEU A 49 -3.97 -11.29 -5.69
CA LEU A 49 -4.86 -12.36 -6.14
C LEU A 49 -5.43 -13.25 -5.02
N PRO A 50 -4.62 -13.83 -4.11
CA PRO A 50 -5.15 -14.68 -3.04
C PRO A 50 -6.08 -13.91 -2.10
N PHE A 51 -5.84 -12.61 -1.88
CA PHE A 51 -6.65 -11.79 -1.00
C PHE A 51 -8.04 -11.47 -1.56
N TYR A 52 -8.22 -11.46 -2.89
CA TYR A 52 -9.55 -11.32 -3.48
C TYR A 52 -10.43 -12.55 -3.20
N ILE A 53 -9.85 -13.74 -3.18
CA ILE A 53 -10.57 -14.97 -2.85
C ILE A 53 -11.09 -14.90 -1.41
N PHE A 54 -10.26 -14.41 -0.48
CA PHE A 54 -10.69 -14.16 0.90
C PHE A 54 -11.71 -13.02 1.00
N GLY A 55 -11.49 -11.93 0.27
CA GLY A 55 -12.38 -10.76 0.24
C GLY A 55 -13.80 -11.12 -0.19
N LEU A 56 -13.95 -11.94 -1.23
CA LEU A 56 -15.25 -12.39 -1.74
C LEU A 56 -16.09 -13.09 -0.68
N ARG A 57 -15.46 -13.89 0.18
CA ARG A 57 -16.14 -14.64 1.25
C ARG A 57 -16.44 -13.81 2.49
N THR A 58 -15.73 -12.71 2.71
CA THR A 58 -15.68 -12.06 4.05
C THR A 58 -16.15 -10.62 4.07
N LEU A 59 -15.91 -9.87 2.99
CA LEU A 59 -16.22 -8.44 2.84
C LEU A 59 -17.31 -8.19 1.78
N GLY A 60 -17.65 -9.20 0.99
CA GLY A 60 -18.71 -9.14 -0.01
C GLY A 60 -18.21 -8.88 -1.43
N ARG A 61 -19.07 -9.18 -2.40
CA ARG A 61 -18.74 -9.10 -3.84
C ARG A 61 -18.44 -7.67 -4.30
N ALA A 62 -19.25 -6.69 -3.87
CA ALA A 62 -19.10 -5.30 -4.29
C ALA A 62 -17.75 -4.69 -3.88
N PHE A 63 -17.34 -4.87 -2.61
CA PHE A 63 -16.04 -4.41 -2.11
C PHE A 63 -14.88 -5.08 -2.86
N THR A 64 -15.01 -6.38 -3.11
CA THR A 64 -13.92 -7.15 -3.73
C THR A 64 -13.71 -6.78 -5.19
N ILE A 65 -14.79 -6.61 -5.96
CA ILE A 65 -14.70 -6.17 -7.37
C ILE A 65 -14.10 -4.75 -7.44
N LYS A 66 -14.56 -3.83 -6.58
CA LYS A 66 -13.99 -2.48 -6.52
C LYS A 66 -12.50 -2.48 -6.17
N THR A 67 -12.10 -3.31 -5.22
CA THR A 67 -10.70 -3.47 -4.80
C THR A 67 -9.85 -4.10 -5.91
N PHE A 68 -10.36 -5.13 -6.59
CA PHE A 68 -9.70 -5.74 -7.74
C PHE A 68 -9.44 -4.71 -8.84
N CYS A 69 -10.47 -3.94 -9.22
CA CYS A 69 -10.34 -2.88 -10.21
C CYS A 69 -9.36 -1.78 -9.73
N ALA A 70 -9.40 -1.39 -8.46
CA ALA A 70 -8.50 -0.37 -7.91
C ALA A 70 -7.03 -0.81 -7.97
N VAL A 71 -6.73 -2.05 -7.58
CA VAL A 71 -5.37 -2.60 -7.63
C VAL A 71 -4.92 -2.83 -9.07
N ALA A 72 -5.81 -3.26 -9.98
CA ALA A 72 -5.48 -3.38 -11.40
C ALA A 72 -5.11 -2.01 -12.00
N VAL A 73 -5.89 -0.97 -11.69
CA VAL A 73 -5.60 0.41 -12.13
C VAL A 73 -4.31 0.92 -11.50
N LEU A 74 -4.09 0.71 -10.20
CA LEU A 74 -2.85 1.07 -9.52
C LEU A 74 -1.64 0.38 -10.17
N ALA A 75 -1.72 -0.92 -10.44
CA ALA A 75 -0.66 -1.69 -11.07
C ALA A 75 -0.33 -1.13 -12.47
N ALA A 76 -1.35 -0.89 -13.30
CA ALA A 76 -1.18 -0.29 -14.61
C ALA A 76 -0.56 1.12 -14.53
N GLN A 77 -1.04 1.96 -13.61
CA GLN A 77 -0.50 3.31 -13.41
C GLN A 77 0.95 3.28 -12.91
N THR A 78 1.30 2.35 -12.03
CA THR A 78 2.66 2.21 -11.48
C THR A 78 3.68 1.84 -12.58
N GLU A 79 3.25 1.07 -13.58
CA GLU A 79 4.10 0.72 -14.74
C GLU A 79 4.10 1.81 -15.82
N PHE A 80 2.99 2.51 -16.02
CA PHE A 80 2.87 3.54 -17.06
C PHE A 80 3.49 4.88 -16.66
N LEU A 81 3.31 5.32 -15.42
CA LEU A 81 3.75 6.64 -14.95
C LEU A 81 5.25 6.91 -15.12
N PRO A 82 6.18 5.95 -14.95
CA PRO A 82 7.59 6.19 -15.24
C PRO A 82 7.89 6.62 -16.69
N ALA A 83 7.00 6.32 -17.64
CA ALA A 83 7.13 6.76 -19.03
C ALA A 83 6.69 8.23 -19.23
N VAL A 84 5.97 8.82 -18.27
CA VAL A 84 5.46 10.20 -18.35
C VAL A 84 6.02 11.12 -17.25
N VAL A 85 6.55 10.56 -16.17
CA VAL A 85 7.15 11.28 -15.03
C VAL A 85 8.50 10.65 -14.73
N GLY A 86 9.57 11.42 -14.93
CA GLY A 86 10.92 11.10 -14.51
C GLY A 86 11.42 12.08 -13.45
N PHE A 87 12.30 11.62 -12.58
CA PHE A 87 12.93 12.46 -11.56
C PHE A 87 14.41 12.62 -11.89
N GLU A 88 14.82 13.83 -12.27
CA GLU A 88 16.25 14.15 -12.45
C GLU A 88 16.96 14.27 -11.09
N HIS A 89 16.28 14.90 -10.13
CA HIS A 89 16.73 14.96 -8.74
C HIS A 89 15.54 14.76 -7.79
N LEU A 90 15.64 13.76 -6.93
CA LEU A 90 14.65 13.50 -5.89
C LEU A 90 15.37 13.23 -4.57
N ASN A 91 15.23 14.17 -3.63
CA ASN A 91 15.80 14.01 -2.30
C ASN A 91 15.07 12.88 -1.54
N PRO A 92 15.77 11.85 -1.02
CA PRO A 92 15.13 10.71 -0.35
C PRO A 92 14.28 11.07 0.87
N PHE A 93 14.63 12.13 1.61
CA PHE A 93 13.85 12.59 2.76
C PHE A 93 12.53 13.22 2.32
N PHE A 94 12.59 14.09 1.30
CA PHE A 94 11.38 14.65 0.69
C PHE A 94 10.51 13.53 0.09
N ALA A 95 11.13 12.58 -0.60
CA ALA A 95 10.43 11.45 -1.18
C ALA A 95 9.70 10.62 -0.12
N ALA A 96 10.36 10.30 0.99
CA ALA A 96 9.75 9.56 2.09
C ALA A 96 8.48 10.24 2.61
N VAL A 97 8.57 11.52 2.96
CA VAL A 97 7.44 12.28 3.51
C VAL A 97 6.34 12.46 2.46
N MET A 98 6.69 12.95 1.27
CA MET A 98 5.72 13.27 0.22
C MET A 98 5.00 12.02 -0.30
N ALA A 99 5.75 10.93 -0.55
CA ALA A 99 5.16 9.65 -0.94
C ALA A 99 4.24 9.11 0.16
N GLY A 100 4.65 9.20 1.43
CA GLY A 100 3.81 8.83 2.56
C GLY A 100 2.48 9.59 2.58
N LEU A 101 2.53 10.92 2.46
CA LEU A 101 1.34 11.78 2.44
C LEU A 101 0.42 11.47 1.24
N LEU A 102 0.99 11.30 0.05
CA LEU A 102 0.27 10.94 -1.18
C LEU A 102 -0.38 9.57 -1.06
N ALA A 103 0.35 8.56 -0.58
CA ALA A 103 -0.18 7.22 -0.36
C ALA A 103 -1.33 7.23 0.65
N GLY A 104 -1.19 7.93 1.78
CA GLY A 104 -2.25 8.08 2.78
C GLY A 104 -3.50 8.74 2.20
N THR A 105 -3.33 9.78 1.39
CA THR A 105 -4.43 10.47 0.70
C THR A 105 -5.11 9.55 -0.33
N GLY A 106 -4.33 8.83 -1.13
CA GLY A 106 -4.84 7.85 -2.10
C GLY A 106 -5.65 6.74 -1.43
N ILE A 107 -5.13 6.18 -0.33
CA ILE A 107 -5.82 5.18 0.49
C ILE A 107 -7.15 5.74 1.03
N LEU A 108 -7.16 6.95 1.57
CA LEU A 108 -8.38 7.56 2.12
C LEU A 108 -9.46 7.75 1.04
N ILE A 109 -9.07 8.18 -0.16
CA ILE A 109 -9.99 8.31 -1.31
C ILE A 109 -10.60 6.95 -1.67
N LEU A 110 -9.80 5.88 -1.66
CA LEU A 110 -10.28 4.55 -1.99
C LEU A 110 -11.21 3.97 -0.92
N ILE A 111 -10.87 4.16 0.36
CA ILE A 111 -11.73 3.76 1.48
C ILE A 111 -13.10 4.43 1.37
N ARG A 112 -13.16 5.73 1.01
CA ARG A 112 -14.44 6.44 0.76
C ARG A 112 -15.31 5.82 -0.32
N HIS A 113 -14.72 5.14 -1.30
CA HIS A 113 -15.46 4.48 -2.38
C HIS A 113 -15.81 3.01 -2.05
N GLY A 114 -15.47 2.54 -0.84
CA GLY A 114 -15.60 1.14 -0.47
C GLY A 114 -14.65 0.23 -1.24
N ALA A 115 -13.44 0.73 -1.53
CA ALA A 115 -12.35 -0.01 -2.14
C ALA A 115 -11.12 0.00 -1.22
N SER A 116 -10.23 -0.95 -1.40
CA SER A 116 -8.92 -0.96 -0.76
C SER A 116 -7.85 -1.18 -1.83
N LEU A 117 -6.59 -0.92 -1.48
CA LEU A 117 -5.42 -1.35 -2.26
C LEU A 117 -5.04 -2.80 -1.98
N GLY A 118 -5.94 -3.54 -1.31
CA GLY A 118 -5.86 -4.96 -1.11
C GLY A 118 -4.79 -5.38 -0.11
N GLY A 119 -4.72 -6.69 0.11
CA GLY A 119 -3.54 -7.30 0.71
C GLY A 119 -3.65 -7.73 2.16
N VAL A 120 -2.62 -7.39 2.93
CA VAL A 120 -2.47 -7.76 4.35
C VAL A 120 -3.67 -7.30 5.18
N THR A 121 -4.26 -6.15 4.87
CA THR A 121 -5.46 -5.66 5.56
C THR A 121 -6.67 -6.58 5.33
N ILE A 122 -6.86 -7.13 4.12
CA ILE A 122 -7.95 -8.08 3.86
C ILE A 122 -7.72 -9.38 4.63
N LEU A 123 -6.47 -9.86 4.67
CA LEU A 123 -6.10 -11.03 5.47
C LEU A 123 -6.31 -10.80 6.96
N ALA A 124 -5.91 -9.64 7.48
CA ALA A 124 -6.07 -9.27 8.88
C ALA A 124 -7.55 -9.20 9.27
N LEU A 125 -8.40 -8.60 8.43
CA LEU A 125 -9.85 -8.56 8.63
C LEU A 125 -10.50 -9.94 8.52
N PHE A 126 -10.00 -10.79 7.61
CA PHE A 126 -10.44 -12.18 7.50
C PHE A 126 -10.13 -12.98 8.76
N LEU A 127 -8.89 -12.90 9.27
CA LEU A 127 -8.46 -13.55 10.50
C LEU A 127 -9.21 -13.00 11.72
N GLN A 128 -9.52 -11.70 11.73
CA GLN A 128 -10.37 -11.11 12.77
C GLN A 128 -11.77 -11.73 12.78
N LYS A 129 -12.42 -11.83 11.62
CA LYS A 129 -13.77 -12.41 11.52
C LYS A 129 -13.82 -13.92 11.78
N ARG A 130 -12.78 -14.68 11.40
CA ARG A 130 -12.75 -16.15 11.54
C ARG A 130 -12.17 -16.64 12.87
N ARG A 131 -11.16 -15.97 13.42
CA ARG A 131 -10.44 -16.40 14.63
C ARG A 131 -10.56 -15.43 15.81
N GLY A 132 -11.26 -14.30 15.64
CA GLY A 132 -11.40 -13.28 16.69
C GLY A 132 -10.11 -12.48 16.95
N TRP A 133 -9.09 -12.63 16.11
CA TRP A 133 -7.81 -11.93 16.28
C TRP A 133 -7.97 -10.44 16.03
N ARG A 134 -7.26 -9.60 16.78
CA ARG A 134 -7.26 -8.16 16.54
C ARG A 134 -6.50 -7.87 15.24
N ALA A 135 -7.18 -7.37 14.21
CA ALA A 135 -6.58 -7.10 12.89
C ALA A 135 -5.30 -6.23 12.97
N GLY A 136 -5.26 -5.25 13.88
CA GLY A 136 -4.08 -4.41 14.09
C GLY A 136 -2.83 -5.19 14.51
N TRP A 137 -2.97 -6.26 15.31
CA TRP A 137 -1.84 -7.09 15.74
C TRP A 137 -1.32 -7.96 14.59
N VAL A 138 -2.22 -8.49 13.76
CA VAL A 138 -1.84 -9.24 12.56
C VAL A 138 -1.09 -8.35 11.58
N GLN A 139 -1.60 -7.14 11.35
CA GLN A 139 -0.95 -6.18 10.48
C GLN A 139 0.41 -5.76 11.03
N MET A 140 0.52 -5.42 12.32
CA MET A 140 1.81 -5.12 12.96
C MET A 140 2.82 -6.26 12.82
N ALA A 141 2.40 -7.50 13.06
CA ALA A 141 3.31 -8.65 12.95
C ALA A 141 3.87 -8.80 11.53
N ILE A 142 3.02 -8.59 10.51
CA ILE A 142 3.44 -8.65 9.12
C ILE A 142 4.34 -7.47 8.76
N ASP A 143 4.01 -6.25 9.20
CA ASP A 143 4.83 -5.06 8.96
C ASP A 143 6.22 -5.19 9.59
N VAL A 144 6.31 -5.70 10.83
CA VAL A 144 7.59 -5.98 11.50
C VAL A 144 8.39 -7.05 10.75
N ALA A 145 7.74 -8.11 10.26
CA ALA A 145 8.42 -9.13 9.47
C ALA A 145 8.98 -8.55 8.16
N ILE A 146 8.21 -7.71 7.46
CA ILE A 146 8.63 -7.05 6.22
C ILE A 146 9.79 -6.08 6.48
N LEU A 147 9.71 -5.26 7.53
CA LEU A 147 10.79 -4.33 7.90
C LEU A 147 12.06 -5.07 8.33
N SER A 148 11.91 -6.21 9.02
CA SER A 148 13.05 -7.07 9.38
C SER A 148 13.72 -7.66 8.14
N LEU A 149 12.92 -8.14 7.18
CA LEU A 149 13.43 -8.59 5.88
C LEU A 149 14.09 -7.45 5.10
N ALA A 150 13.53 -6.24 5.15
CA ALA A 150 14.07 -5.06 4.49
C ALA A 150 15.48 -4.71 4.96
N LEU A 151 15.83 -4.93 6.23
CA LEU A 151 17.20 -4.69 6.73
C LEU A 151 18.26 -5.58 6.08
N PHE A 152 17.88 -6.72 5.50
CA PHE A 152 18.79 -7.58 4.74
C PHE A 152 18.93 -7.17 3.27
N VAL A 153 18.01 -6.34 2.77
CA VAL A 153 17.95 -5.96 1.35
C VAL A 153 18.33 -4.49 1.12
N LEU A 154 18.00 -3.61 2.06
CA LEU A 154 18.22 -2.16 2.02
C LEU A 154 19.17 -1.72 3.14
N SER A 155 19.87 -0.61 2.93
CA SER A 155 20.67 0.01 3.99
C SER A 155 19.80 0.56 5.12
N ALA A 156 20.35 0.62 6.34
CA ALA A 156 19.63 1.08 7.53
C ALA A 156 19.02 2.48 7.35
N ASP A 157 19.71 3.39 6.64
CA ASP A 157 19.22 4.74 6.35
C ASP A 157 17.94 4.72 5.49
N LYS A 158 17.87 3.83 4.49
CA LYS A 158 16.70 3.67 3.63
C LYS A 158 15.53 3.06 4.39
N VAL A 159 15.81 2.13 5.31
CA VAL A 159 14.79 1.57 6.19
C VAL A 159 14.25 2.64 7.15
N ALA A 160 15.11 3.47 7.73
CA ALA A 160 14.69 4.60 8.58
C ALA A 160 13.81 5.60 7.81
N LEU A 161 14.18 5.95 6.57
CA LEU A 161 13.36 6.79 5.70
C LEU A 161 12.03 6.11 5.30
N SER A 162 12.02 4.79 5.11
CA SER A 162 10.80 4.02 4.85
C SER A 162 9.84 4.08 6.06
N VAL A 163 10.38 3.99 7.28
CA VAL A 163 9.61 4.20 8.52
C VAL A 163 9.05 5.62 8.59
N LEU A 164 9.83 6.64 8.21
CA LEU A 164 9.35 8.01 8.13
C LEU A 164 8.20 8.17 7.13
N GLY A 165 8.30 7.56 5.95
CA GLY A 165 7.23 7.57 4.96
C GLY A 165 5.97 6.85 5.44
N ALA A 166 6.13 5.71 6.12
CA ALA A 166 5.02 5.01 6.76
C ALA A 166 4.39 5.85 7.88
N ALA A 167 5.17 6.59 8.66
CA ALA A 167 4.67 7.51 9.67
C ALA A 167 3.87 8.66 9.04
N ALA A 168 4.35 9.25 7.94
CA ALA A 168 3.63 10.29 7.20
C ALA A 168 2.30 9.77 6.61
N LEU A 169 2.30 8.57 6.05
CA LEU A 169 1.08 7.88 5.60
C LEU A 169 0.09 7.71 6.75
N ASN A 170 0.55 7.15 7.86
CA ASN A 170 -0.28 6.89 9.03
C ASN A 170 -0.80 8.19 9.65
N PHE A 171 -0.03 9.28 9.61
CA PHE A 171 -0.46 10.59 10.06
C PHE A 171 -1.66 11.10 9.23
N VAL A 172 -1.62 10.97 7.90
CA VAL A 172 -2.76 11.34 7.04
C VAL A 172 -4.00 10.52 7.40
N ILE A 173 -3.83 9.22 7.59
CA ILE A 173 -4.94 8.35 8.01
C ILE A 173 -5.44 8.78 9.39
N ALA A 174 -4.58 8.92 10.39
CA ALA A 174 -4.97 9.26 11.77
C ALA A 174 -5.73 10.59 11.87
N VAL A 175 -5.29 11.62 11.13
CA VAL A 175 -5.92 12.96 11.17
C VAL A 175 -7.24 12.98 10.39
N ASN A 176 -7.33 12.25 9.27
CA ASN A 176 -8.47 12.36 8.34
C ASN A 176 -9.48 11.21 8.43
N HIS A 177 -9.11 10.11 9.07
CA HIS A 177 -9.97 8.94 9.26
C HIS A 177 -10.79 9.10 10.55
N ARG A 178 -11.95 9.77 10.43
CA ARG A 178 -12.98 9.80 11.48
C ARG A 178 -13.97 8.64 11.26
N PRO A 179 -14.12 7.69 12.19
CA PRO A 179 -15.03 6.54 12.04
C PRO A 179 -16.48 6.94 11.71
N ASP A 180 -16.94 8.08 12.26
CA ASP A 180 -18.36 8.46 12.28
C ASP A 180 -18.88 9.12 11.00
N ARG A 181 -18.04 9.38 10.00
CA ARG A 181 -18.45 10.07 8.75
C ARG A 181 -18.56 9.16 7.51
N TYR A 182 -18.34 7.85 7.66
CA TYR A 182 -18.20 6.91 6.54
C TYR A 182 -19.36 5.93 6.38
N PHE A 183 -20.24 5.83 7.37
CA PHE A 183 -21.56 5.26 7.19
C PHE A 183 -22.48 6.43 6.85
N GLY A 184 -22.64 6.72 5.55
CA GLY A 184 -23.72 7.60 5.11
C GLY A 184 -25.03 7.00 5.61
N ILE A 185 -25.62 7.65 6.61
CA ILE A 185 -27.03 7.51 6.96
C ILE A 185 -27.82 8.31 5.93
#